data_AF-A0A931N343-F1
#
_entry.id   AF-A0A931N343-F1
#
_cell.length_a   1.000
_cell.length_b   1.000
_cell.length_c   1.000
_cell.angle_alpha   90.00
_cell.angle_beta   90.00
_cell.angle_gamma   90.00
#
_symmetry.space_group_name_H-M   'P 1'
#
loop_
_entity.id
_entity.type
_entity.pdbx_description
1 polymer ?
#
loop_
_entity_poly.entity_id
_entity_poly.type
_entity_poly.pdbx_seq_one_letter_code
_entity_poly.pdbx_strand_id
1 'polypeptide(L)'
;MVAGEFAQVAVAVDATARGPRLRLTDLRTGRVRYLDPLELETIIWLRDSHFRQLLDPSADRWRDDVTESAGAVVPTFSEEEK
;
A
#
# COMPACT_ATOMS: atom_id res chain seq x y z
N MET A 1 8.59 11.04 6.40
CA MET A 1 8.35 9.59 6.61
C MET A 1 7.85 9.42 8.03
N VAL A 2 6.89 8.52 8.24
CA VAL A 2 6.43 8.11 9.57
C VAL A 2 6.68 6.62 9.70
N ALA A 3 7.39 6.21 10.75
CA ALA A 3 7.84 4.83 10.91
C ALA A 3 7.75 4.39 12.38
N GLY A 4 7.50 3.10 12.58
CA GLY A 4 7.56 2.40 13.86
C GLY A 4 7.88 0.93 13.63
N GLU A 5 7.82 0.12 14.69
CA GLU A 5 8.18 -1.31 14.62
C GLU A 5 7.25 -2.13 13.71
N PHE A 6 6.01 -1.67 13.48
CA PHE A 6 5.00 -2.41 12.72
C PHE A 6 4.72 -1.84 11.32
N ALA A 7 5.15 -0.61 11.03
CA ALA A 7 4.78 0.08 9.79
C ALA A 7 5.80 1.15 9.39
N GLN A 8 5.95 1.33 8.07
CA GLN A 8 6.74 2.39 7.49
C GLN A 8 5.96 3.03 6.33
N VAL A 9 5.62 4.31 6.47
CA VAL A 9 4.74 5.03 5.54
C VAL A 9 5.39 6.33 5.09
N ALA A 10 5.40 6.56 3.78
CA ALA A 10 5.69 7.88 3.22
C ALA A 10 4.38 8.67 3.07
N VAL A 11 4.41 9.93 3.52
CA VAL A 11 3.28 10.87 3.45
C VAL A 11 3.72 12.05 2.60
N ALA A 12 2.92 12.40 1.59
CA ALA A 12 3.13 13.55 0.74
C ALA A 12 1.81 14.28 0.49
N VAL A 13 1.87 15.58 0.21
CA VAL A 13 0.72 16.32 -0.31
C VAL A 13 0.70 16.18 -1.83
N ASP A 14 -0.42 15.72 -2.37
CA ASP A 14 -0.70 15.73 -3.80
C ASP A 14 -1.64 16.90 -4.13
N ALA A 15 -1.14 17.85 -4.92
CA ALA A 15 -1.88 19.03 -5.35
C ALA A 15 -2.37 18.93 -6.81
N THR A 16 -2.17 17.77 -7.46
CA THR A 16 -2.50 17.59 -8.90
C THR A 16 -3.96 17.21 -9.16
N ALA A 17 -4.71 16.86 -8.10
CA ALA A 17 -6.13 16.51 -8.18
C ALA A 17 -7.04 17.76 -8.13
N ARG A 18 -8.35 17.56 -7.99
CA ARG A 18 -9.35 18.65 -7.86
C ARG A 18 -9.27 19.43 -6.52
N GLY A 19 -8.20 19.23 -5.76
CA GLY A 19 -7.92 19.81 -4.44
C GLY A 19 -6.73 19.09 -3.80
N PRO A 20 -6.11 19.68 -2.74
CA PRO A 20 -5.01 19.03 -2.03
C PRO A 20 -5.50 17.79 -1.29
N ARG A 21 -4.75 16.70 -1.39
CA ARG A 21 -5.00 15.43 -0.69
C ARG A 21 -3.70 14.82 -0.19
N LEU A 22 -3.76 13.93 0.79
CA LEU A 22 -2.58 13.19 1.24
C LEU A 22 -2.38 11.94 0.39
N ARG A 23 -1.18 11.77 -0.17
CA ARG A 23 -0.71 10.52 -0.76
C ARG A 23 0.06 9.74 0.30
N LEU A 24 -0.48 8.58 0.68
CA LEU A 24 0.13 7.63 1.60
C LEU A 24 0.73 6.47 0.81
N THR A 25 1.99 6.14 1.08
CA THR A 25 2.66 4.97 0.49
C THR A 25 3.15 4.06 1.58
N ASP A 26 2.66 2.82 1.62
CA ASP A 26 3.25 1.75 2.42
C ASP A 26 4.60 1.38 1.80
N LEU A 27 5.69 1.65 2.51
CA LEU A 27 7.04 1.43 2.00
C LEU A 27 7.45 -0.04 1.99
N ARG A 28 6.70 -0.93 2.67
CA ARG A 28 6.95 -2.37 2.64
C ARG A 28 6.36 -3.04 1.40
N THR A 29 5.17 -2.60 0.98
CA THR A 29 4.42 -3.23 -0.13
C THR A 29 4.36 -2.37 -1.39
N GLY A 30 4.74 -1.10 -1.30
CA GLY A 30 4.56 -0.12 -2.37
C GLY A 30 3.11 0.34 -2.56
N ARG A 31 2.15 -0.15 -1.76
CA ARG A 31 0.73 0.21 -1.91
C ARG A 31 0.52 1.69 -1.66
N VAL A 32 -0.23 2.35 -2.55
CA VAL A 32 -0.55 3.77 -2.47
C VAL A 32 -2.04 3.97 -2.20
N ARG A 33 -2.35 4.88 -1.29
CA ARG A 33 -3.70 5.41 -1.08
C ARG A 33 -3.66 6.93 -1.08
N TYR A 34 -4.76 7.53 -1.50
CA TYR A 34 -4.97 8.97 -1.43
C TYR A 34 -6.12 9.21 -0.46
N LEU A 35 -5.94 10.19 0.44
CA LEU A 35 -6.97 10.62 1.38
C LEU A 35 -7.25 12.10 1.17
N ASP A 36 -8.47 12.41 0.76
CA ASP A 36 -8.95 13.77 0.64
C ASP A 36 -9.31 14.38 2.02
N PRO A 37 -9.62 15.69 2.10
CA PRO A 37 -9.95 16.32 3.37
C PRO A 37 -11.13 15.68 4.12
N LEU A 38 -12.15 15.19 3.42
CA LEU A 38 -13.33 14.56 4.03
C LEU A 38 -12.98 13.18 4.59
N GLU A 39 -12.19 12.40 3.86
CA GLU A 39 -11.69 11.09 4.31
C GLU A 39 -10.78 11.25 5.55
N LEU A 40 -9.94 12.30 5.57
CA LEU A 40 -9.10 12.62 6.73
C LEU A 40 -9.93 13.05 7.94
N GLU A 41 -10.91 13.94 7.74
CA GLU A 41 -11.83 14.35 8.80
C GLU A 41 -12.60 13.15 9.36
N THR A 42 -13.07 12.26 8.49
CA THR A 42 -13.73 11.02 8.89
C THR A 42 -12.84 10.16 9.80
N ILE A 43 -11.54 10.06 9.50
CA ILE A 43 -10.59 9.32 10.34
C ILE A 43 -10.43 9.97 11.72
N ILE A 44 -10.38 11.31 11.79
CA ILE A 44 -10.25 12.04 13.07
C ILE A 44 -11.47 11.77 13.98
N TRP A 45 -12.66 11.67 13.39
CA TRP A 45 -13.90 11.46 14.13
C TRP A 45 -14.28 9.98 14.32
N LEU A 46 -13.42 9.03 13.90
CA LEU A 46 -13.69 7.60 14.11
C LEU A 46 -13.81 7.29 15.59
N ARG A 47 -14.87 6.56 15.95
CA ARG A 47 -14.97 5.95 17.28
C ARG A 47 -13.86 4.93 17.47
N ASP A 48 -13.28 4.91 18.67
CA ASP A 48 -12.26 3.97 19.11
C ASP A 48 -12.51 2.51 18.69
N SER A 49 -13.74 2.03 18.83
CA SER A 49 -14.10 0.65 18.49
C SER A 49 -13.91 0.35 17.00
N HIS A 50 -14.30 1.27 16.12
CA HIS A 50 -14.10 1.14 14.69
C HIS A 50 -12.63 1.29 14.32
N PHE A 51 -11.91 2.21 14.98
CA PHE A 51 -10.48 2.38 14.75
C PHE A 51 -9.69 1.10 15.09
N ARG A 52 -10.01 0.44 16.21
CA ARG A 52 -9.39 -0.85 16.57
C ARG A 52 -9.68 -1.95 15.55
N GLN A 53 -10.89 -1.99 14.97
CA GLN A 53 -11.22 -2.95 13.91
C GLN A 53 -10.39 -2.70 12.65
N LEU A 54 -10.15 -1.45 12.27
CA LEU A 54 -9.29 -1.11 11.12
C LEU A 54 -7.82 -1.45 11.35
N LEU A 55 -7.36 -1.43 12.60
CA LEU A 55 -6.01 -1.84 12.97
C LEU A 55 -5.85 -3.36 13.08
N ASP A 56 -6.94 -4.13 13.05
CA ASP A 56 -6.89 -5.58 13.14
C ASP A 56 -6.18 -6.16 11.90
N PRO A 57 -4.97 -6.72 12.06
CA PRO A 57 -4.22 -7.23 10.93
C PRO A 57 -4.90 -8.41 10.22
N SER A 58 -5.80 -9.11 10.91
CA SER A 58 -6.54 -10.25 10.37
C SER A 58 -7.69 -9.86 9.44
N ALA A 59 -8.12 -8.58 9.47
CA ALA A 59 -9.26 -8.10 8.70
C ALA A 59 -8.93 -7.89 7.20
N ASP A 60 -7.82 -7.20 6.90
CA ASP A 60 -7.56 -6.73 5.52
C ASP A 60 -6.07 -6.75 5.08
N ARG A 61 -5.09 -6.83 6.00
CA ARG A 61 -3.68 -6.49 5.70
C ARG A 61 -2.73 -7.69 5.60
N TRP A 62 -2.98 -8.82 6.27
CA TRP A 62 -1.99 -9.92 6.41
C TRP A 62 -2.33 -11.22 5.68
N ARG A 63 -3.28 -11.21 4.76
CA ARG A 63 -3.24 -12.22 3.71
C ARG A 63 -2.13 -11.81 2.77
N ASP A 64 -0.97 -12.46 2.90
CA ASP A 64 0.05 -12.42 1.87
C ASP A 64 -0.63 -12.90 0.59
N ASP A 65 -1.01 -11.98 -0.29
CA ASP A 65 -1.11 -12.29 -1.70
C ASP A 65 0.33 -12.58 -2.12
N VAL A 66 0.78 -13.81 -1.85
CA VAL A 66 1.89 -14.45 -2.53
C VAL A 66 1.45 -14.52 -3.98
N THR A 67 1.60 -13.39 -4.69
CA THR A 67 1.72 -13.44 -6.14
C THR A 67 3.09 -14.04 -6.35
N GLU A 68 3.12 -15.37 -6.30
CA GLU A 68 4.14 -16.17 -6.93
C GLU A 68 4.30 -15.60 -8.33
N SER A 69 5.42 -14.93 -8.57
CA SER A 69 5.84 -14.52 -9.88
C SER A 69 6.03 -15.79 -10.70
N ALA A 70 4.94 -16.23 -11.32
CA ALA A 70 4.90 -17.38 -12.20
C ALA A 70 5.94 -17.17 -13.30
N GLY A 71 6.97 -18.01 -13.25
CA GLY A 71 7.77 -18.43 -14.40
C GLY A 71 8.49 -17.32 -15.15
N ALA A 72 9.70 -16.98 -14.70
CA ALA A 72 10.74 -16.61 -15.66
C ALA A 72 11.00 -17.82 -16.57
N VAL A 73 10.33 -17.85 -17.72
CA VAL A 73 10.71 -18.71 -18.85
C VAL A 73 12.09 -18.27 -19.28
N VAL A 74 13.08 -19.09 -18.99
CA VAL A 74 14.44 -18.96 -19.52
C VAL A 74 14.33 -19.22 -21.03
N PRO A 75 14.69 -18.28 -21.92
CA PRO A 75 14.78 -18.61 -23.33
C PRO A 75 15.93 -19.59 -23.54
N THR A 76 15.62 -20.82 -23.95
CA THR A 76 16.62 -21.75 -24.48
C THR A 76 17.13 -21.18 -25.80
N PHE A 77 18.35 -20.63 -25.79
CA PHE A 77 19.10 -20.40 -27.02
C PHE A 77 19.52 -21.77 -27.55
N SER A 78 18.90 -22.21 -28.65
CA SER A 78 19.45 -23.29 -29.46
C SER A 78 20.47 -22.66 -30.40
N GLU A 79 21.76 -22.87 -30.11
CA GLU A 79 22.80 -22.61 -31.08
C GLU A 79 22.69 -23.63 -32.21
N GLU A 80 22.59 -23.08 -33.41
CA GLU A 80 22.68 -23.75 -34.69
C GLU A 80 24.10 -24.29 -34.84
N GLU A 81 24.28 -25.62 -34.84
CA GLU A 81 25.51 -26.24 -35.32
C GLU A 81 25.23 -26.97 -36.63
N LYS A 82 25.93 -26.47 -37.65
CA LYS A 82 25.98 -26.85 -39.05
C LYS A 82 26.63 -28.22 -39.25
#